data_AF-A0A0Q6MFE3-F1
#
_entry.id   AF-A0A0Q6MFE3-F1
#
_cell.length_a   1.000
_cell.length_b   1.000
_cell.length_c   1.000
_cell.angle_alpha   90.00
_cell.angle_beta   90.00
_cell.angle_gamma   90.00
#
_symmetry.space_group_name_H-M   'P 1'
#
loop_
_entity.id
_entity.type
_entity.pdbx_description
1 polymer ?
#
loop_
_entity_poly.entity_id
_entity_poly.type
_entity_poly.pdbx_seq_one_letter_code
_entity_poly.pdbx_strand_id
1 'polypeptide(L)'
;MLEIVCALLIFGVGVLGLVKLQAVSVQQAGDARYRALAALQASDLIGKMWVSDRTPATLAASFSSDAANGAGYASWLAAVQASGLPGVAGRPPTVSIATVSGLGTNSTDSSLATITVYWKAPGDGGYHNHVALAQVK
;
A
#
# COMPACT_ATOMS: atom_id res chain seq x y z
N MET A 1 24.24 -2.19 52.02
CA MET A 1 24.90 -2.54 50.74
C MET A 1 24.04 -3.47 49.88
N LEU A 2 23.51 -4.58 50.40
CA LEU A 2 22.58 -5.46 49.66
C LEU A 2 21.32 -4.73 49.15
N GLU A 3 20.79 -3.82 49.96
CA GLU A 3 19.60 -3.02 49.62
C GLU A 3 19.77 -2.17 48.36
N ILE A 4 20.95 -1.58 48.16
CA ILE A 4 21.26 -0.80 46.95
C ILE A 4 21.32 -1.72 45.73
N VAL A 5 21.88 -2.91 45.87
CA VAL A 5 21.97 -3.89 44.77
C VAL A 5 20.58 -4.38 44.37
N CYS A 6 19.70 -4.68 45.33
CA CYS A 6 18.31 -5.05 45.05
C CYS A 6 17.54 -3.91 44.38
N ALA A 7 17.71 -2.67 44.85
CA ALA A 7 17.07 -1.50 44.24
C ALA A 7 17.52 -1.28 42.79
N LEU A 8 18.82 -1.41 42.50
CA LEU A 8 19.37 -1.30 41.14
C LEU A 8 18.87 -2.41 40.22
N LEU A 9 18.70 -3.64 40.75
CA LEU A 9 18.20 -4.77 39.96
C LEU A 9 16.74 -4.54 39.53
N ILE A 10 15.88 -4.13 40.47
CA ILE A 10 14.48 -3.82 40.19
C ILE A 10 14.37 -2.64 39.22
N PHE A 11 15.17 -1.59 39.43
CA PHE A 11 15.22 -0.45 38.54
C PHE A 11 15.65 -0.84 37.12
N GLY A 12 16.67 -1.69 36.99
CA GLY A 12 17.14 -2.20 35.70
C GLY A 12 16.06 -2.98 34.95
N VAL A 13 15.30 -3.85 35.64
CA VAL A 13 14.16 -4.56 35.03
C VAL A 13 13.07 -3.59 34.59
N GLY A 14 12.78 -2.55 35.39
CA GLY A 14 11.82 -1.50 35.05
C GLY A 14 12.20 -0.73 33.77
N VAL A 15 13.46 -0.33 33.63
CA VAL A 15 13.96 0.38 32.44
C VAL A 15 13.91 -0.51 31.20
N LEU A 16 14.29 -1.78 31.30
CA LEU A 16 14.19 -2.74 30.19
C LEU A 16 12.73 -2.93 29.74
N GLY A 17 11.80 -3.00 30.70
CA GLY A 17 10.37 -3.06 30.42
C GLY A 17 9.89 -1.84 29.62
N LEU A 18 10.32 -0.64 30.03
CA LEU A 18 9.96 0.61 29.35
C LEU A 18 10.54 0.70 27.93
N VAL A 19 11.81 0.33 27.74
CA VAL A 19 12.46 0.33 26.42
C VAL A 19 11.78 -0.66 25.48
N LYS A 20 11.38 -1.84 25.98
CA LYS A 20 10.61 -2.81 25.19
C LYS A 20 9.27 -2.24 24.74
N LEU A 21 8.55 -1.56 25.63
CA LEU A 21 7.28 -0.90 25.27
C LEU A 21 7.50 0.18 24.22
N GLN A 22 8.53 1.01 24.38
CA GLN A 22 8.87 2.04 23.39
C GLN A 22 9.19 1.42 22.03
N ALA A 23 9.96 0.33 21.99
CA ALA A 23 10.29 -0.38 20.76
C ALA A 23 9.04 -0.88 20.04
N VAL A 24 8.09 -1.49 20.77
CA VAL A 24 6.82 -1.97 20.20
C VAL A 24 5.97 -0.81 19.68
N SER A 25 5.86 0.29 20.43
CA SER A 25 5.10 1.47 19.98
C SER A 25 5.67 2.07 18.68
N VAL A 26 7.00 2.11 18.55
CA VAL A 26 7.66 2.58 17.32
C VAL A 26 7.38 1.63 16.14
N GLN A 27 7.42 0.32 16.37
CA GLN A 27 7.08 -0.67 15.33
C GLN A 27 5.63 -0.51 14.85
N GLN A 28 4.68 -0.39 15.78
CA GLN A 28 3.27 -0.18 15.44
C GLN A 28 3.04 1.12 14.66
N ALA A 29 3.75 2.20 15.01
CA ALA A 29 3.69 3.46 14.27
C ALA A 29 4.27 3.32 12.84
N GLY A 30 5.35 2.53 12.69
CA GLY A 30 5.92 2.19 11.38
C GLY A 30 4.93 1.41 10.51
N ASP A 31 4.28 0.39 11.06
CA ASP A 31 3.28 -0.42 10.34
C ASP A 31 2.07 0.41 9.90
N ALA A 32 1.57 1.28 10.78
CA ALA A 32 0.50 2.20 10.46
C ALA A 32 0.90 3.16 9.33
N ARG A 33 2.14 3.67 9.37
CA ARG A 33 2.69 4.52 8.30
C ARG A 33 2.75 3.77 6.97
N TYR A 34 3.21 2.52 6.93
CA TYR A 34 3.27 1.76 5.67
C TYR A 34 1.88 1.52 5.07
N ARG A 35 0.87 1.22 5.90
CA ARG A 35 -0.52 1.12 5.44
C ARG A 35 -1.05 2.44 4.87
N ALA A 36 -0.73 3.55 5.53
CA ALA A 36 -1.12 4.88 5.06
C ALA A 36 -0.45 5.24 3.72
N LEU A 37 0.84 4.95 3.56
CA LEU A 37 1.56 5.15 2.29
C LEU A 37 0.96 4.31 1.16
N ALA A 38 0.63 3.04 1.43
CA ALA A 38 -0.02 2.16 0.45
C ALA A 38 -1.40 2.69 0.02
N ALA A 39 -2.20 3.17 0.98
CA ALA A 39 -3.51 3.77 0.70
C ALA A 39 -3.39 5.09 -0.09
N LEU A 40 -2.41 5.93 0.25
CA LEU A 40 -2.12 7.17 -0.48
C LEU A 40 -1.75 6.88 -1.93
N GLN A 41 -0.87 5.90 -2.15
CA GLN A 41 -0.41 5.54 -3.49
C GLN A 41 -1.52 4.91 -4.34
N ALA A 42 -2.41 4.13 -3.72
CA ALA A 42 -3.61 3.64 -4.38
C ALA A 42 -4.56 4.79 -4.76
N SER A 43 -4.76 5.75 -3.86
CA SER A 43 -5.60 6.93 -4.10
C SER A 43 -5.02 7.85 -5.19
N ASP A 44 -3.71 8.02 -5.26
CA ASP A 44 -3.02 8.75 -6.33
C ASP A 44 -3.28 8.11 -7.71
N LEU A 45 -3.19 6.78 -7.81
CA LEU A 45 -3.49 6.08 -9.06
C LEU A 45 -4.95 6.24 -9.47
N ILE A 46 -5.87 6.13 -8.50
CA ILE A 46 -7.29 6.36 -8.74
C ILE A 46 -7.47 7.80 -9.27
N GLY A 47 -6.90 8.81 -8.62
CA GLY A 47 -6.97 10.20 -9.10
C GLY A 47 -6.47 10.36 -10.54
N LYS A 48 -5.36 9.71 -10.90
CA LYS A 48 -4.82 9.71 -12.27
C LYS A 48 -5.77 9.04 -13.27
N MET A 49 -6.38 7.91 -12.92
CA MET A 49 -7.37 7.23 -13.76
C MET A 49 -8.60 8.12 -14.00
N TRP A 50 -9.03 8.87 -12.98
CA TRP A 50 -10.17 9.78 -13.10
C TRP A 50 -9.87 10.98 -14.00
N VAL A 51 -8.63 11.47 -14.06
CA VAL A 51 -8.28 12.60 -14.94
C VAL A 51 -7.96 12.14 -16.37
N SER A 52 -7.55 10.89 -16.55
CA SER A 52 -7.24 10.31 -17.86
C SER A 52 -8.49 9.97 -18.70
N ASP A 53 -8.25 9.49 -19.92
CA ASP A 53 -9.30 8.90 -20.75
C ASP A 53 -9.94 7.71 -20.02
N ARG A 54 -11.26 7.82 -19.81
CA ARG A 54 -12.06 6.86 -19.03
C ARG A 54 -12.59 5.71 -19.88
N THR A 55 -12.29 5.69 -21.18
CA THR A 55 -12.70 4.58 -22.05
C THR A 55 -12.03 3.28 -21.56
N PRO A 56 -12.79 2.19 -21.35
CA PRO A 56 -12.25 1.01 -20.67
C PRO A 56 -11.01 0.40 -21.33
N ALA A 57 -10.94 0.42 -22.67
CA ALA A 57 -9.80 -0.10 -23.42
C ALA A 57 -8.54 0.75 -23.23
N THR A 58 -8.64 2.08 -23.21
CA THR A 58 -7.48 2.97 -23.02
C THR A 58 -7.01 2.95 -21.58
N LEU A 59 -7.95 2.87 -20.63
CA LEU A 59 -7.65 2.76 -19.20
C LEU A 59 -6.90 1.46 -18.90
N ALA A 60 -7.39 0.33 -19.43
CA ALA A 60 -6.72 -0.96 -19.33
C ALA A 60 -5.32 -0.93 -19.95
N ALA A 61 -5.18 -0.38 -21.16
CA ALA A 61 -3.88 -0.28 -21.83
C ALA A 61 -2.88 0.63 -21.10
N SER A 62 -3.36 1.68 -20.41
CA SER A 62 -2.51 2.70 -19.78
C SER A 62 -2.13 2.37 -18.34
N PHE A 63 -3.00 1.70 -17.58
CA PHE A 63 -2.87 1.53 -16.13
C PHE A 63 -2.91 0.08 -15.63
N SER A 64 -3.24 -0.91 -16.47
CA SER A 64 -3.19 -2.31 -16.04
C SER A 64 -1.74 -2.80 -15.86
N SER A 65 -1.52 -3.67 -14.88
CA SER A 65 -0.24 -4.35 -14.67
C SER A 65 0.05 -5.46 -15.70
N ASP A 66 -0.99 -5.98 -16.39
CA ASP A 66 -0.85 -7.04 -17.39
C ASP A 66 -0.67 -6.48 -18.81
N ALA A 67 -1.13 -5.26 -19.06
CA ALA A 67 -0.81 -4.53 -20.27
C ALA A 67 0.69 -4.22 -20.24
N ALA A 68 1.43 -4.58 -21.30
CA ALA A 68 2.89 -4.52 -21.38
C ALA A 68 3.47 -3.09 -21.22
N ASN A 69 3.42 -2.54 -20.01
CA ASN A 69 3.90 -1.24 -19.58
C ASN A 69 3.18 -0.04 -20.20
N GLY A 70 1.89 0.10 -19.90
CA GLY A 70 1.22 1.40 -20.05
C GLY A 70 2.00 2.50 -19.32
N ALA A 71 2.22 3.65 -19.97
CA ALA A 71 3.06 4.72 -19.44
C ALA A 71 2.54 5.26 -18.08
N GLY A 72 1.22 5.21 -17.86
CA GLY A 72 0.58 5.58 -16.60
C GLY A 72 0.93 4.62 -15.45
N TYR A 73 0.87 3.31 -15.70
CA TYR A 73 1.30 2.30 -14.73
C TYR A 73 2.81 2.40 -14.43
N ALA A 74 3.66 2.52 -15.46
CA ALA A 74 5.11 2.61 -15.26
C ALA A 74 5.54 3.84 -14.45
N SER A 75 4.93 5.00 -14.74
CA SER A 75 5.16 6.23 -13.97
C SER A 75 4.68 6.09 -12.52
N TRP A 76 3.50 5.50 -12.31
CA TRP A 76 3.00 5.24 -10.98
C TRP A 76 3.85 4.22 -10.21
N LEU A 77 4.33 3.16 -10.86
CA LEU A 77 5.21 2.16 -10.25
C LEU A 77 6.51 2.81 -9.74
N ALA A 78 7.10 3.71 -10.51
CA ALA A 78 8.27 4.48 -10.07
C ALA A 78 7.96 5.33 -8.83
N ALA A 79 6.77 5.95 -8.77
CA ALA A 79 6.32 6.68 -7.58
C ALA A 79 6.09 5.75 -6.37
N VAL A 80 5.53 4.54 -6.56
CA VAL A 80 5.39 3.54 -5.49
C VAL A 80 6.77 3.16 -4.96
N GLN A 81 7.74 2.92 -5.85
CA GLN A 81 9.11 2.58 -5.45
C GLN A 81 9.81 3.74 -4.71
N ALA A 82 9.51 4.99 -5.08
CA ALA A 82 10.03 6.18 -4.40
C ALA A 82 9.29 6.53 -3.08
N SER A 83 8.12 5.94 -2.81
CA SER A 83 7.27 6.28 -1.65
C SER A 83 7.85 5.88 -0.28
N GLY A 84 8.91 5.06 -0.28
CA GLY A 84 9.50 4.50 0.95
C GLY A 84 8.78 3.27 1.48
N LEU A 85 7.90 2.66 0.69
CA LEU A 85 7.33 1.35 0.99
C LEU A 85 8.42 0.25 0.86
N PRO A 86 8.64 -0.55 1.91
CA PRO A 86 9.67 -1.58 1.88
C PRO A 86 9.23 -2.79 1.06
N GLY A 87 10.17 -3.41 0.33
CA GLY A 87 9.95 -4.69 -0.37
C GLY A 87 9.18 -4.64 -1.68
N VAL A 88 8.73 -3.46 -2.14
CA VAL A 88 7.95 -3.30 -3.39
C VAL A 88 8.67 -3.86 -4.62
N ALA A 89 10.00 -3.73 -4.68
CA ALA A 89 10.78 -4.26 -5.81
C ALA A 89 10.72 -5.80 -5.94
N GLY A 90 10.55 -6.51 -4.82
CA GLY A 90 10.44 -7.97 -4.82
C GLY A 90 9.05 -8.48 -5.19
N ARG A 91 8.01 -7.64 -5.05
CA ARG A 91 6.65 -7.95 -5.49
C ARG A 91 5.95 -6.66 -5.95
N PRO A 92 5.91 -6.38 -7.25
CA PRO A 92 5.31 -5.16 -7.77
C PRO A 92 3.80 -5.14 -7.48
N PRO A 93 3.20 -3.95 -7.33
CA PRO A 93 1.76 -3.79 -7.21
C PRO A 93 1.02 -4.36 -8.42
N THR A 94 -0.22 -4.79 -8.23
CA THR A 94 -1.07 -5.33 -9.31
C THR A 94 -2.23 -4.38 -9.55
N VAL A 95 -2.55 -4.12 -10.82
CA VAL A 95 -3.67 -3.26 -11.22
C VAL A 95 -4.46 -3.97 -12.30
N SER A 96 -5.69 -4.36 -11.98
CA SER A 96 -6.60 -4.99 -12.93
C SER A 96 -7.80 -4.08 -13.19
N ILE A 97 -8.16 -3.91 -14.46
CA ILE A 97 -9.30 -3.11 -14.88
C ILE A 97 -10.30 -4.04 -15.56
N ALA A 98 -11.50 -4.13 -15.01
CA ALA A 98 -12.59 -4.92 -15.56
C ALA A 98 -13.67 -3.99 -16.15
N THR A 99 -14.10 -4.28 -17.38
CA THR A 99 -15.27 -3.63 -17.99
C THR A 99 -16.54 -4.17 -17.35
N VAL A 100 -17.34 -3.30 -16.78
CA VAL A 100 -18.68 -3.58 -16.29
C VAL A 100 -19.65 -3.00 -17.31
N SER A 101 -20.17 -3.85 -18.19
CA SER A 101 -21.25 -3.46 -19.07
C SER A 101 -22.50 -3.20 -18.24
N GLY A 102 -23.04 -2.00 -18.30
CA GLY A 102 -24.31 -1.75 -17.63
C GLY A 102 -25.47 -2.39 -18.41
N LEU A 103 -26.60 -2.54 -17.72
CA LEU A 103 -27.79 -3.20 -18.24
C LEU A 103 -28.81 -2.16 -18.71
N GLY A 104 -29.35 -2.32 -19.93
CA GLY A 104 -30.45 -1.52 -20.48
C GLY A 104 -30.11 -0.73 -21.75
N THR A 105 -31.13 -0.13 -22.36
CA THR A 105 -31.07 0.55 -23.68
C THR A 105 -30.31 1.88 -23.70
N ASN A 106 -29.92 2.43 -22.54
CA ASN A 106 -29.11 3.66 -22.39
C ASN A 106 -27.92 3.45 -21.44
N SER A 107 -27.39 2.23 -21.40
CA SER A 107 -26.31 1.90 -20.49
C SER A 107 -24.96 2.44 -20.99
N THR A 108 -24.28 3.22 -20.14
CA THR A 108 -22.86 3.52 -20.30
C THR A 108 -22.04 2.43 -19.61
N ASP A 109 -21.12 1.81 -20.35
CA ASP A 109 -20.12 0.92 -19.79
C ASP A 109 -19.29 1.65 -18.72
N SER A 110 -18.96 0.95 -17.64
CA SER A 110 -18.15 1.47 -16.54
C SER A 110 -16.91 0.60 -16.37
N SER A 111 -15.82 1.15 -15.86
CA SER A 111 -14.59 0.42 -15.57
C SER A 111 -14.43 0.26 -14.06
N LEU A 112 -14.24 -0.97 -13.59
CA LEU A 112 -13.85 -1.25 -12.21
C LEU A 112 -12.34 -1.47 -12.15
N ALA A 113 -11.63 -0.51 -11.55
CA ALA A 113 -10.20 -0.60 -11.28
C ALA A 113 -9.98 -1.24 -9.90
N THR A 114 -9.22 -2.33 -9.87
CA THR A 114 -8.77 -2.99 -8.64
C THR A 114 -7.26 -2.80 -8.52
N ILE A 115 -6.85 -2.09 -7.48
CA ILE A 115 -5.45 -1.72 -7.24
C ILE A 115 -4.99 -2.44 -5.98
N THR A 116 -3.95 -3.25 -6.11
CA THR A 116 -3.35 -3.96 -4.98
C THR A 116 -1.91 -3.55 -4.81
N VAL A 117 -1.62 -2.87 -3.70
CA VAL A 117 -0.26 -2.46 -3.33
C VAL A 117 0.30 -3.45 -2.33
N TYR A 118 1.54 -3.90 -2.55
CA TYR A 118 2.24 -4.82 -1.66
C TYR A 118 3.42 -4.13 -0.98
N TRP A 119 3.68 -4.50 0.27
CA TRP A 119 4.91 -4.11 0.98
C TRP A 119 5.32 -5.24 1.93
N LYS A 120 6.58 -5.23 2.35
CA LYS A 120 7.12 -6.18 3.34
C LYS A 120 7.91 -5.39 4.37
N ALA A 121 7.40 -5.29 5.60
CA ALA A 121 8.08 -4.51 6.62
C ALA A 121 9.41 -5.18 7.01
N PRO A 122 10.41 -4.41 7.47
CA PRO A 122 11.66 -4.99 7.94
C PRO A 122 11.42 -5.96 9.10
N GLY A 123 11.74 -7.24 8.91
CA GLY A 123 11.53 -8.30 9.90
C GLY A 123 10.31 -9.19 9.67
N ASP A 124 9.43 -8.84 8.73
CA ASP A 124 8.30 -9.72 8.38
C ASP A 124 8.74 -10.94 7.57
N GLY A 125 8.10 -12.09 7.82
CA GLY A 125 8.28 -13.29 7.02
C GLY A 125 7.58 -13.22 5.64
N GLY A 126 6.52 -12.40 5.53
CA GLY A 126 5.64 -12.34 4.37
C GLY A 126 5.36 -10.93 3.85
N TYR A 127 4.61 -10.85 2.75
CA TYR A 127 4.14 -9.58 2.19
C TYR A 127 2.78 -9.20 2.76
N HIS A 128 2.62 -7.93 3.09
CA HIS A 128 1.34 -7.29 3.33
C HIS A 128 0.75 -6.74 2.05
N ASN A 129 -0.57 -6.55 2.04
CA ASN A 129 -1.30 -5.99 0.91
C ASN A 129 -2.33 -4.95 1.35
N HIS A 130 -2.61 -4.00 0.46
CA HIS A 130 -3.70 -3.07 0.56
C HIS A 130 -4.43 -3.04 -0.77
N VAL A 131 -5.74 -3.27 -0.74
CA VAL A 131 -6.59 -3.35 -1.93
C VAL A 131 -7.54 -2.15 -1.92
N ALA A 132 -7.55 -1.41 -3.03
CA ALA A 132 -8.50 -0.33 -3.28
C ALA A 132 -9.29 -0.64 -4.57
N LEU A 133 -10.60 -0.37 -4.51
CA LEU A 133 -11.53 -0.54 -5.62
C LEU A 133 -12.05 0.83 -6.01
N ALA A 134 -12.00 1.14 -7.30
CA ALA A 134 -12.55 2.37 -7.84
C ALA A 134 -13.39 2.08 -9.08
N GLN A 135 -14.63 2.55 -9.07
CA GLN A 135 -15.48 2.51 -10.25
C GLN A 135 -15.36 3.85 -11.00
N VAL A 136 -14.96 3.76 -12.27
CA VAL A 136 -14.83 4.89 -13.20
C VAL A 136 -15.96 4.77 -14.21
N LYS A 137 -16.75 5.83 -14.37
CA LYS A 137 -17.89 5.90 -15.31
C LYS A 137 -17.69 7.06 -16.27
#